data_AF-A0A356K3Y3-F1
#
_entry.id   AF-A0A356K3Y3-F1
#
_cell.length_a   1.000
_cell.length_b   1.000
_cell.length_c   1.000
_cell.angle_alpha   90.00
_cell.angle_beta   90.00
_cell.angle_gamma   90.00
#
_symmetry.space_group_name_H-M   'P 1'
#
loop_
_entity.id
_entity.type
_entity.pdbx_description
1 polymer ?
#
loop_
_entity_poly.entity_id
_entity_poly.type
_entity_poly.pdbx_seq_one_letter_code
_entity_poly.pdbx_strand_id
1 'polypeptide(L)'
;MAIETEGGTYINVNGNEEKGHVNIYDSDPRGEHNSIHININYDEETFTITEKEDDKKTSEKHKCFLTTACMKHQLKDFDDNCYELTTLRWFRDKFVTKSDIQYYYQIAPIIVNVLNNVSNSDEIYKEIYESVINTCIIEIENGNYNRAYEIYKNAIL
;
A
#
# COMPACT_ATOMS: atom_id res chain seq x y z
N MET A 1 -14.22 -17.37 -13.58
CA MET A 1 -14.99 -17.14 -14.83
C MET A 1 -15.60 -15.76 -14.71
N ALA A 2 -15.59 -14.96 -15.79
CA ALA A 2 -16.18 -13.62 -15.75
C ALA A 2 -17.71 -13.71 -15.75
N ILE A 3 -18.36 -12.82 -14.99
CA ILE A 3 -19.81 -12.70 -14.88
C ILE A 3 -20.21 -11.42 -15.58
N GLU A 4 -21.21 -11.51 -16.47
CA GLU A 4 -21.81 -10.34 -17.11
C GLU A 4 -22.64 -9.54 -16.11
N THR A 5 -22.49 -8.23 -16.12
CA THR A 5 -23.28 -7.30 -15.30
C THR A 5 -24.51 -6.84 -16.07
N GLU A 6 -25.48 -6.25 -15.37
CA GLU A 6 -26.67 -5.65 -16.01
C GLU A 6 -26.32 -4.54 -17.03
N GLY A 7 -25.12 -3.96 -16.94
CA GLY A 7 -24.62 -2.93 -17.86
C GLY A 7 -23.87 -3.48 -19.08
N GLY A 8 -23.80 -4.80 -19.27
CA GLY A 8 -23.10 -5.43 -20.41
C GLY A 8 -21.58 -5.52 -20.27
N THR A 9 -21.02 -5.09 -19.13
CA THR A 9 -19.61 -5.30 -18.80
C THR A 9 -19.41 -6.67 -18.15
N TYR A 10 -18.19 -7.21 -18.23
CA TYR A 10 -17.86 -8.49 -17.64
C TYR A 10 -16.87 -8.29 -16.51
N ILE A 11 -17.15 -8.89 -15.35
CA ILE A 11 -16.28 -8.80 -14.18
C ILE A 11 -15.82 -10.18 -13.78
N ASN A 12 -14.51 -10.33 -13.58
CA ASN A 12 -13.93 -11.48 -12.92
C ASN A 12 -13.15 -11.05 -11.70
N VAL A 13 -13.71 -11.32 -10.53
CA VAL A 13 -12.99 -11.25 -9.25
C VAL A 13 -12.63 -12.66 -8.85
N ASN A 14 -11.36 -12.90 -8.56
CA ASN A 14 -10.90 -14.15 -7.97
C ASN A 14 -9.56 -13.87 -7.28
N GLY A 15 -9.13 -14.80 -6.43
CA GLY A 15 -7.98 -14.61 -5.57
C GLY A 15 -7.72 -15.86 -4.76
N ASN A 16 -6.54 -15.88 -4.17
CA ASN A 16 -6.12 -16.88 -3.20
C ASN A 16 -5.39 -16.17 -2.05
N GLU A 17 -4.75 -16.94 -1.19
CA GLU A 17 -4.03 -16.42 -0.02
C GLU A 17 -2.85 -15.50 -0.38
N GLU A 18 -2.29 -15.60 -1.59
CA GLU A 18 -1.09 -14.87 -2.01
C GLU A 18 -1.41 -13.66 -2.91
N LYS A 19 -2.49 -13.76 -3.71
CA LYS A 19 -2.79 -12.80 -4.77
C LYS A 19 -4.29 -12.60 -4.98
N GLY A 20 -4.67 -11.37 -5.27
CA GLY A 20 -6.01 -11.00 -5.71
C GLY A 20 -5.99 -10.53 -7.17
N HIS A 21 -7.08 -10.76 -7.88
CA HIS A 21 -7.31 -10.14 -9.18
C HIS A 21 -8.73 -9.63 -9.32
N VAL A 22 -8.84 -8.43 -9.88
CA VAL A 22 -10.10 -7.84 -10.31
C VAL A 22 -9.92 -7.47 -11.78
N ASN A 23 -10.64 -8.18 -12.64
CA ASN A 23 -10.62 -7.94 -14.07
C ASN A 23 -11.97 -7.38 -14.49
N ILE A 24 -11.94 -6.33 -15.29
CA ILE A 24 -13.12 -5.68 -15.87
C ILE A 24 -12.92 -5.68 -17.38
N TYR A 25 -13.94 -6.12 -18.11
CA TYR A 25 -13.94 -6.15 -19.56
C TYR A 25 -15.16 -5.38 -20.08
N ASP A 26 -15.01 -4.68 -21.20
CA ASP A 26 -16.09 -3.94 -21.86
C ASP A 26 -17.07 -4.84 -22.65
N SER A 27 -16.69 -6.09 -22.87
CA SER A 27 -17.39 -7.10 -23.65
C SER A 27 -16.95 -8.50 -23.24
N ASP A 28 -17.52 -9.56 -23.84
CA ASP A 28 -17.18 -10.95 -23.47
C ASP A 28 -15.67 -11.19 -23.64
N PRO A 29 -14.93 -11.56 -22.58
CA PRO A 29 -13.49 -11.76 -22.63
C PRO A 29 -13.03 -12.91 -23.54
N ARG A 30 -13.95 -13.72 -24.07
CA ARG A 30 -13.66 -14.75 -25.09
C ARG A 30 -13.51 -14.16 -26.50
N GLY A 31 -14.01 -12.95 -26.74
CA GLY A 31 -13.90 -12.22 -27.99
C GLY A 31 -12.86 -11.09 -27.93
N GLU A 32 -12.87 -10.22 -28.95
CA GLU A 32 -12.16 -8.94 -28.87
C GLU A 32 -12.78 -8.06 -27.80
N HIS A 33 -11.92 -7.49 -26.94
CA HIS A 33 -12.33 -6.71 -25.78
C HIS A 33 -11.20 -5.76 -25.35
N ASN A 34 -11.63 -4.67 -24.70
CA ASN A 34 -10.79 -3.84 -23.86
C ASN A 34 -10.92 -4.29 -22.40
N SER A 35 -9.90 -4.01 -21.60
CA SER A 35 -9.87 -4.52 -20.23
C SER A 35 -9.05 -3.68 -19.28
N ILE A 36 -9.45 -3.71 -18.01
CA ILE A 36 -8.65 -3.25 -16.87
C ILE A 36 -8.40 -4.46 -15.98
N HIS A 37 -7.14 -4.77 -15.70
CA HIS A 37 -6.72 -5.81 -14.77
C HIS A 37 -6.04 -5.19 -13.57
N ILE A 38 -6.62 -5.39 -12.39
CA ILE A 38 -6.00 -5.03 -11.12
C ILE A 38 -5.44 -6.32 -10.51
N ASN A 39 -4.13 -6.41 -10.44
CA ASN A 39 -3.42 -7.53 -9.82
C ASN A 39 -2.89 -7.10 -8.47
N ILE A 40 -3.39 -7.69 -7.40
CA ILE A 40 -2.96 -7.40 -6.04
C ILE A 40 -1.99 -8.51 -5.61
N ASN A 41 -0.79 -8.13 -5.21
CA ASN A 41 0.19 -9.00 -4.60
C ASN A 41 0.24 -8.69 -3.11
N TYR A 42 -0.32 -9.59 -2.31
CA TYR A 42 -0.39 -9.41 -0.85
C TYR A 42 0.99 -9.59 -0.20
N ASP A 43 1.85 -10.43 -0.77
CA ASP A 43 3.21 -10.67 -0.27
C ASP A 43 4.16 -9.48 -0.50
N GLU A 44 3.93 -8.69 -1.55
CA GLU A 44 4.73 -7.49 -1.86
C GLU A 44 4.04 -6.18 -1.46
N GLU A 45 2.83 -6.24 -0.89
CA GLU A 45 1.86 -5.13 -0.71
C GLU A 45 1.83 -4.16 -1.88
N THR A 46 1.75 -4.76 -3.05
CA THR A 46 1.66 -4.02 -4.28
C THR A 46 0.36 -4.35 -4.98
N PHE A 47 -0.13 -3.40 -5.75
CA PHE A 47 -1.11 -3.70 -6.77
C PHE A 47 -0.65 -3.14 -8.09
N THR A 48 -0.96 -3.83 -9.17
CA THR A 48 -0.63 -3.43 -10.53
C THR A 48 -1.92 -3.24 -11.30
N ILE A 49 -2.11 -2.07 -11.90
CA ILE A 49 -3.21 -1.82 -12.83
C ILE A 49 -2.66 -1.99 -14.23
N THR A 50 -3.36 -2.75 -15.04
CA THR A 50 -3.00 -3.01 -16.43
C THR A 50 -4.20 -2.75 -17.31
N GLU A 51 -4.09 -1.81 -18.24
CA GLU A 51 -5.15 -1.43 -19.16
C GLU A 51 -4.83 -1.95 -20.57
N LYS A 52 -5.88 -2.36 -21.29
CA LYS A 52 -5.80 -2.77 -22.69
C LYS A 52 -6.86 -2.02 -23.47
N GLU A 53 -6.44 -1.24 -24.46
CA GLU A 53 -7.29 -0.52 -25.42
C GLU A 53 -6.76 -0.72 -26.85
N ASP A 54 -7.59 -1.20 -27.78
CA ASP A 54 -7.24 -1.34 -29.20
C ASP A 54 -5.84 -1.97 -29.42
N ASP A 55 -5.62 -3.12 -28.77
CA ASP A 55 -4.37 -3.90 -28.72
C ASP A 55 -3.15 -3.22 -28.09
N LYS A 56 -3.28 -2.01 -27.56
CA LYS A 56 -2.26 -1.35 -26.74
C LYS A 56 -2.43 -1.72 -25.28
N LYS A 57 -1.31 -1.99 -24.60
CA LYS A 57 -1.28 -2.38 -23.20
C LYS A 57 -0.41 -1.42 -22.38
N THR A 58 -0.94 -0.88 -21.30
CA THR A 58 -0.22 -0.08 -20.31
C THR A 58 -0.26 -0.79 -18.95
N SER A 59 0.76 -0.61 -18.10
CA SER A 59 0.83 -1.26 -16.80
C SER A 59 1.55 -0.38 -15.78
N GLU A 60 0.93 -0.17 -14.62
CA GLU A 60 1.46 0.64 -13.52
C GLU A 60 1.44 -0.15 -12.22
N LYS A 61 2.54 -0.14 -11.45
CA LYS A 61 2.69 -0.84 -10.17
C LYS A 61 2.70 0.15 -9.00
N HIS A 62 1.85 -0.09 -8.02
CA HIS A 62 1.67 0.73 -6.82
C HIS A 62 2.08 -0.07 -5.57
N LYS A 63 2.69 0.57 -4.56
CA LYS A 63 2.95 0.02 -3.21
C LYS A 63 2.24 0.89 -2.17
N CYS A 64 1.70 0.34 -1.08
CA CYS A 64 0.99 1.17 -0.09
C CYS A 64 1.45 0.94 1.35
N PHE A 65 2.29 1.85 1.87
CA PHE A 65 2.66 1.93 3.29
C PHE A 65 2.33 3.31 3.84
N LEU A 66 1.81 3.37 5.08
CA LEU A 66 1.64 4.65 5.80
C LEU A 66 2.97 5.38 5.92
N THR A 67 4.06 4.65 6.17
CA THR A 67 5.41 5.22 6.29
C THR A 67 5.92 5.74 4.95
N THR A 68 5.68 5.03 3.83
CA THR A 68 6.00 5.52 2.48
C THR A 68 5.17 6.74 2.10
N ALA A 69 3.87 6.76 2.43
CA ALA A 69 3.02 7.93 2.19
C ALA A 69 3.52 9.15 2.99
N CYS A 70 3.82 8.96 4.28
CA CYS A 70 4.37 10.01 5.12
C CYS A 70 5.72 10.54 4.61
N MET A 71 6.66 9.67 4.25
CA MET A 71 7.96 10.10 3.70
C MET A 71 7.85 10.82 2.35
N LYS A 72 6.86 10.47 1.53
CA LYS A 72 6.56 11.20 0.28
C LYS A 72 6.08 12.64 0.54
N HIS A 73 5.32 12.87 1.60
CA HIS A 73 4.90 14.22 1.98
C HIS A 73 6.03 15.02 2.66
N GLN A 74 6.92 14.33 3.37
CA GLN A 74 8.00 14.98 4.12
C GLN A 74 9.20 15.37 3.25
N LEU A 75 9.57 14.55 2.26
CA LEU A 75 10.78 14.76 1.47
C LEU A 75 10.47 15.49 0.16
N LYS A 76 11.25 16.56 -0.12
CA LYS A 76 11.17 17.29 -1.39
C LYS A 76 11.55 16.41 -2.59
N ASP A 77 12.57 15.57 -2.42
CA ASP A 77 13.03 14.58 -3.40
C ASP A 77 12.92 13.18 -2.76
N PHE A 78 11.79 12.52 -2.99
CA PHE A 78 11.51 11.22 -2.36
C PHE A 78 12.29 10.07 -3.02
N ASP A 79 12.97 9.28 -2.20
CA ASP A 79 13.55 7.99 -2.55
C ASP A 79 12.94 6.89 -1.66
N ASP A 80 12.41 5.84 -2.27
CA ASP A 80 11.84 4.69 -1.55
C ASP A 80 12.91 3.92 -0.75
N ASN A 81 14.19 4.17 -1.03
CA ASN A 81 15.33 3.62 -0.30
C ASN A 81 15.97 4.63 0.67
N CYS A 82 15.28 5.71 1.03
CA CYS A 82 15.78 6.65 2.02
C CYS A 82 16.09 5.99 3.36
N TYR A 83 16.90 6.66 4.18
CA TYR A 83 17.38 6.14 5.45
C TYR A 83 16.23 5.74 6.39
N GLU A 84 15.19 6.56 6.43
CA GLU A 84 14.02 6.37 7.30
C GLU A 84 13.27 5.09 6.94
N LEU A 85 12.94 4.90 5.65
CA LEU A 85 12.22 3.71 5.19
C LEU A 85 13.06 2.45 5.29
N THR A 86 14.37 2.53 5.00
CA THR A 86 15.26 1.38 5.10
C THR A 86 15.45 0.94 6.56
N THR A 87 15.60 1.90 7.48
CA THR A 87 15.66 1.64 8.93
C THR A 87 14.36 1.06 9.47
N LEU A 88 13.21 1.65 9.12
CA LEU A 88 11.90 1.16 9.56
C LEU A 88 11.56 -0.23 9.01
N ARG A 89 11.90 -0.51 7.75
CA ARG A 89 11.71 -1.84 7.15
C ARG A 89 12.59 -2.87 7.83
N TRP A 90 13.87 -2.55 8.05
CA TRP A 90 14.77 -3.42 8.79
C TRP A 90 14.24 -3.70 10.20
N PHE A 91 13.75 -2.68 10.91
CA PHE A 91 13.18 -2.84 12.25
C PHE A 91 11.93 -3.73 12.24
N ARG A 92 10.99 -3.45 11.34
CA ARG A 92 9.78 -4.26 11.14
C ARG A 92 10.14 -5.73 10.93
N ASP A 93 11.07 -6.01 10.03
CA ASP A 93 11.44 -7.37 9.64
C ASP A 93 12.18 -8.12 10.76
N LYS A 94 12.75 -7.41 11.75
CA LYS A 94 13.56 -8.00 12.83
C LYS A 94 12.87 -8.06 14.19
N PHE A 95 12.00 -7.11 14.51
CA PHE A 95 11.50 -6.91 15.88
C PHE A 95 9.97 -6.87 16.00
N VAL A 96 9.23 -6.69 14.90
CA VAL A 96 7.76 -6.60 14.94
C VAL A 96 7.15 -7.99 14.75
N THR A 97 6.11 -8.31 15.52
CA THR A 97 5.43 -9.61 15.39
C THR A 97 4.69 -9.75 14.07
N LYS A 98 4.60 -10.97 13.53
CA LYS A 98 3.89 -11.24 12.27
C LYS A 98 2.41 -10.82 12.30
N SER A 99 1.73 -10.99 13.43
CA SER A 99 0.34 -10.57 13.61
C SER A 99 0.17 -9.07 13.46
N ASP A 100 1.08 -8.29 14.04
CA ASP A 100 1.01 -6.83 14.00
C ASP A 100 1.42 -6.30 12.62
N ILE A 101 2.36 -6.96 11.93
CA ILE A 101 2.68 -6.69 10.53
C ILE A 101 1.44 -6.92 9.65
N GLN A 102 0.76 -8.06 9.79
CA GLN A 102 -0.43 -8.36 9.01
C GLN A 102 -1.55 -7.33 9.26
N TYR A 103 -1.76 -6.96 10.52
CA TYR A 103 -2.74 -5.94 10.88
C TYR A 103 -2.39 -4.57 10.28
N TYR A 104 -1.11 -4.18 10.32
CA TYR A 104 -0.63 -2.95 9.68
C TYR A 104 -1.01 -2.90 8.19
N TYR A 105 -0.89 -4.01 7.46
CA TYR A 105 -1.24 -4.05 6.05
C TYR A 105 -2.73 -3.97 5.75
N GLN A 106 -3.56 -4.38 6.70
CA GLN A 106 -5.00 -4.20 6.59
C GLN A 106 -5.40 -2.74 6.81
N ILE A 107 -4.77 -2.08 7.78
CA ILE A 107 -5.21 -0.76 8.24
C ILE A 107 -4.50 0.41 7.52
N ALA A 108 -3.21 0.29 7.21
CA ALA A 108 -2.43 1.38 6.62
C ALA A 108 -3.02 1.94 5.32
N PRO A 109 -3.51 1.14 4.36
CA PRO A 109 -4.14 1.68 3.15
C PRO A 109 -5.42 2.49 3.45
N ILE A 110 -6.19 2.07 4.46
CA ILE A 110 -7.42 2.77 4.89
C ILE A 110 -7.06 4.11 5.51
N ILE A 111 -6.06 4.14 6.41
CA ILE A 111 -5.57 5.39 7.04
C ILE A 111 -5.07 6.35 5.97
N VAL A 112 -4.19 5.90 5.07
CA VAL A 112 -3.64 6.74 3.99
C VAL A 112 -4.77 7.30 3.11
N ASN A 113 -5.77 6.48 2.77
CA ASN A 113 -6.91 6.97 2.00
C ASN A 113 -7.68 8.07 2.74
N VAL A 114 -7.95 7.92 4.04
CA VAL A 114 -8.63 8.96 4.83
C VAL A 114 -7.79 10.23 4.91
N LEU A 115 -6.49 10.11 5.23
CA LEU A 115 -5.58 11.26 5.38
C LEU A 115 -5.41 12.05 4.07
N ASN A 116 -5.38 11.38 2.93
CA ASN A 116 -5.26 12.06 1.63
C ASN A 116 -6.51 12.89 1.27
N ASN A 117 -7.64 12.65 1.94
CA ASN A 117 -8.91 13.32 1.65
C ASN A 117 -9.28 14.43 2.65
N VAL A 118 -8.43 14.72 3.64
CA VAL A 118 -8.64 15.84 4.57
C VAL A 118 -7.85 17.08 4.16
N SER A 119 -8.37 18.27 4.45
CA SER A 119 -7.82 19.55 3.98
C SER A 119 -6.47 19.93 4.60
N ASN A 120 -6.13 19.36 5.75
CA ASN A 120 -4.87 19.59 6.48
C ASN A 120 -3.95 18.36 6.44
N SER A 121 -4.03 17.56 5.36
CA SER A 121 -3.28 16.31 5.19
C SER A 121 -1.76 16.49 5.39
N ASP A 122 -1.17 17.55 4.83
CA ASP A 122 0.27 17.83 4.96
C ASP A 122 0.70 18.06 6.41
N GLU A 123 -0.10 18.77 7.19
CA GLU A 123 0.18 19.02 8.61
C GLU A 123 0.07 17.72 9.41
N ILE A 124 -0.94 16.88 9.13
CA ILE A 124 -1.10 15.58 9.77
C ILE A 124 0.05 14.63 9.40
N TYR A 125 0.48 14.60 8.14
CA TYR A 125 1.62 13.77 7.74
C TYR A 125 2.93 14.24 8.39
N LYS A 126 3.11 15.55 8.56
CA LYS A 126 4.23 16.10 9.30
C LYS A 126 4.19 15.71 10.77
N GLU A 127 3.02 15.75 11.41
CA GLU A 127 2.85 15.28 12.79
C GLU A 127 3.14 13.78 12.93
N ILE A 128 2.66 12.95 11.99
CA ILE A 128 2.98 11.52 11.95
C ILE A 128 4.48 11.31 11.78
N TYR A 129 5.14 12.09 10.92
CA TYR A 129 6.58 12.03 10.74
C TYR A 129 7.31 12.32 12.06
N GLU A 130 7.00 13.46 12.69
CA GLU A 130 7.68 13.92 13.89
C GLU A 130 7.42 13.01 15.10
N SER A 131 6.16 12.63 15.32
CA SER A 131 5.73 11.88 16.50
C SER A 131 5.99 10.38 16.40
N VAL A 132 5.87 9.80 15.21
CA VAL A 132 5.96 8.35 14.99
C VAL A 132 7.26 7.97 14.30
N ILE A 133 7.48 8.44 13.06
CA ILE A 133 8.59 7.96 12.23
C ILE A 133 9.93 8.32 12.85
N ASN A 134 10.13 9.61 13.12
CA ASN A 134 11.38 10.13 13.65
C ASN A 134 11.66 9.58 15.06
N THR A 135 10.65 9.57 15.95
CA THR A 135 10.80 8.99 17.29
C THR A 135 11.15 7.50 17.23
N CYS A 136 10.51 6.73 16.35
CA CYS A 136 10.80 5.31 16.20
C CYS A 136 12.24 5.09 15.71
N ILE A 137 12.70 5.86 14.73
CA ILE A 137 14.09 5.81 14.25
C ILE A 137 15.08 6.12 15.36
N ILE A 138 14.85 7.18 16.13
CA ILE A 138 15.72 7.55 17.27
C ILE A 138 15.81 6.41 18.29
N GLU A 139 14.69 5.77 18.63
CA GLU A 139 14.69 4.64 19.57
C GLU A 139 15.40 3.41 18.97
N ILE A 140 15.27 3.17 17.66
CA ILE A 140 16.00 2.11 16.95
C ILE A 140 17.52 2.36 16.98
N GLU A 141 17.96 3.57 16.69
CA GLU A 141 19.37 3.98 16.70
C GLU A 141 20.00 3.84 18.09
N ASN A 142 19.23 4.12 19.14
CA ASN A 142 19.65 3.97 20.52
C ASN A 142 19.59 2.52 21.03
N GLY A 143 19.14 1.56 20.20
CA GLY A 143 19.00 0.15 20.58
C GLY A 143 17.78 -0.15 21.47
N ASN A 144 16.85 0.79 21.62
CA ASN A 144 15.66 0.68 22.46
C ASN A 144 14.50 0.03 21.70
N TYR A 145 14.71 -1.17 21.19
CA TYR A 145 13.77 -1.84 20.28
C TYR A 145 12.37 -2.08 20.86
N ASN A 146 12.26 -2.34 22.16
CA ASN A 146 10.95 -2.47 22.82
C ASN A 146 10.15 -1.17 22.75
N ARG A 147 10.82 -0.03 22.95
CA ARG A 147 10.16 1.27 22.90
C ARG A 147 9.80 1.67 21.48
N ALA A 148 10.70 1.41 20.52
CA ALA A 148 10.39 1.56 19.10
C ALA A 148 9.17 0.73 18.69
N TYR A 149 9.04 -0.49 19.22
CA TYR A 149 7.90 -1.36 18.93
C TYR A 149 6.59 -0.82 19.50
N GLU A 150 6.59 -0.32 20.75
CA GLU A 150 5.40 0.32 21.34
C GLU A 150 4.97 1.56 20.55
N ILE A 151 5.90 2.38 20.08
CA ILE A 151 5.60 3.54 19.23
C ILE A 151 5.00 3.10 17.90
N TYR A 152 5.61 2.11 17.24
CA TYR A 152 5.13 1.55 15.99
C TYR A 152 3.71 0.99 16.14
N LYS A 153 3.48 0.24 17.22
CA LYS A 153 2.20 -0.39 17.53
C LYS A 153 1.10 0.63 17.80
N ASN A 154 1.36 1.66 18.62
CA ASN A 154 0.36 2.68 18.95
C ASN A 154 0.03 3.65 17.80
N ALA A 155 0.88 3.73 16.78
CA ALA A 155 0.63 4.53 15.59
C ALA A 155 -0.24 3.80 14.54
N ILE A 156 -0.41 2.49 14.70
CA ILE A 156 -0.96 1.58 13.69
C ILE A 156 -2.19 0.82 14.21
N LEU A 157 -2.24 0.46 15.51
CA LEU A 157 -3.39 -0.11 16.22
C LEU A 157 -4.30 0.97 16.77
#